data_AF-A0A3D0LFN0-F1
#
_entry.id   AF-A0A3D0LFN0-F1
#
_cell.length_a   1.000
_cell.length_b   1.000
_cell.length_c   1.000
_cell.angle_alpha   90.00
_cell.angle_beta   90.00
_cell.angle_gamma   90.00
#
_symmetry.space_group_name_H-M   'P 1'
#
loop_
_entity.id
_entity.type
_entity.pdbx_description
1 polymer ?
#
loop_
_entity_poly.entity_id
_entity_poly.type
_entity_poly.pdbx_seq_one_letter_code
_entity_poly.pdbx_strand_id
1 'polypeptide(L)'
;MNTKNLEKVLFKKTKKSRLWGGIAIMILGLGLLALGGRIFIGYMTASKELTKCQAGDVKNGYYKFSDVWTVVGEYGYDNKGTGYILWVINQDNPDDSFFMGMYFSEKDVPTAEKASAAFWEAYDNYTQSTVYLSGAGRVRDMRSDEKSAFQDAMHTLYGDNSYMSNAVYKTLEYKAFPRQMSVKDWLLVVLGAFLAVCGVIVMITMGGGKSKKQILDKVARSGMNPDQLASEITFGNKFGGTVVTQNVVFREGFTPSLIFLKDVIWCHGKVTTTQNKAYGLVTVSTSKSYAVNFVDRNNKTTSIAVKNPSEQDKIITTVHEAAPYIICGYNEDIANAAQHNFRDLIDAVEHRKYELEHPQPAQPQEQYVFNQTTDGPLPDKIEFTPGSYGLQDSTPAEQQQPLGYEGASATQEPTGYDANTAAQNYDYSGASTQTPLGYDNSAAQQPVGYDTNTALGNYDASSLGDVSDYSNIDNYINGL
;
A
#
# COMPACT_ATOMS: atom_id res chain seq x y z
N MET A 1 -13.34 36.64 5.96
CA MET A 1 -13.78 36.20 4.61
C MET A 1 -14.62 34.94 4.74
N ASN A 2 -15.78 34.86 4.08
CA ASN A 2 -16.61 33.67 4.06
C ASN A 2 -16.09 32.71 2.97
N THR A 3 -15.37 31.64 3.35
CA THR A 3 -14.77 30.69 2.40
C THR A 3 -15.65 29.48 2.11
N LYS A 4 -16.86 29.41 2.70
CA LYS A 4 -17.70 28.20 2.67
C LYS A 4 -18.09 27.77 1.25
N ASN A 5 -18.39 28.73 0.37
CA ASN A 5 -18.75 28.45 -1.02
C ASN A 5 -17.55 27.91 -1.81
N LEU A 6 -16.39 28.58 -1.69
CA LEU A 6 -15.15 28.15 -2.32
C LEU A 6 -14.74 26.75 -1.87
N GLU A 7 -14.80 26.47 -0.56
CA GLU A 7 -14.50 25.14 -0.03
C GLU A 7 -15.42 24.06 -0.60
N LYS A 8 -16.72 24.37 -0.73
CA LYS A 8 -17.70 23.46 -1.30
C LYS A 8 -17.40 23.17 -2.77
N VAL A 9 -16.98 24.16 -3.56
CA VAL A 9 -16.63 23.97 -4.97
C VAL A 9 -15.33 23.16 -5.10
N LEU A 10 -14.26 23.59 -4.43
CA LEU A 10 -12.93 22.99 -4.55
C LEU A 10 -12.86 21.56 -4.03
N PHE A 11 -13.48 21.28 -2.87
CA PHE A 11 -13.24 20.02 -2.15
C PHE A 11 -14.38 19.01 -2.27
N LYS A 12 -15.48 19.31 -2.98
CA LYS A 12 -16.60 18.36 -3.13
C LYS A 12 -16.16 17.04 -3.74
N LYS A 13 -15.40 17.07 -4.84
CA LYS A 13 -14.90 15.85 -5.49
C LYS A 13 -13.82 15.17 -4.66
N THR A 14 -12.92 15.93 -4.03
CA THR A 14 -11.91 15.39 -3.12
C THR A 14 -12.54 14.65 -1.94
N LYS A 15 -13.55 15.24 -1.30
CA LYS A 15 -14.30 14.62 -0.20
C LYS A 15 -14.93 13.30 -0.62
N LYS A 16 -15.61 13.29 -1.77
CA LYS A 16 -16.23 12.07 -2.33
C LYS A 16 -15.17 11.01 -2.65
N SER A 17 -14.07 11.40 -3.31
CA SER A 17 -13.00 10.47 -3.70
C SER A 17 -12.27 9.88 -2.49
N ARG A 18 -11.94 10.70 -1.47
CA ARG A 18 -11.32 10.22 -0.23
C ARG A 18 -12.27 9.35 0.59
N LEU A 19 -13.56 9.66 0.63
CA LEU A 19 -14.56 8.81 1.27
C LEU A 19 -14.59 7.42 0.64
N TRP A 20 -14.75 7.36 -0.69
CA TRP A 20 -14.77 6.08 -1.40
C TRP A 20 -13.44 5.33 -1.30
N GLY A 21 -12.31 6.03 -1.41
CA GLY A 21 -10.99 5.42 -1.22
C GLY A 21 -10.79 4.87 0.19
N GLY A 22 -11.20 5.61 1.22
CA GLY A 22 -11.14 5.17 2.61
C GLY A 22 -12.04 3.97 2.89
N ILE A 23 -13.26 3.96 2.35
CA ILE A 23 -14.18 2.81 2.42
C ILE A 23 -13.56 1.59 1.73
N ALA A 24 -13.02 1.74 0.52
CA ALA A 24 -12.42 0.63 -0.23
C ALA A 24 -11.23 0.02 0.51
N ILE A 25 -10.33 0.86 1.05
CA ILE A 25 -9.19 0.42 1.86
C ILE A 25 -9.68 -0.30 3.13
N MET A 26 -10.72 0.23 3.78
CA MET A 26 -11.29 -0.38 4.98
C MET A 26 -11.92 -1.74 4.69
N ILE A 27 -12.72 -1.87 3.63
CA ILE A 27 -13.32 -3.15 3.22
C ILE A 27 -12.23 -4.18 2.95
N LEU A 28 -11.17 -3.78 2.23
CA LEU A 28 -10.04 -4.66 1.96
C LEU A 28 -9.31 -5.06 3.25
N GLY A 29 -9.08 -4.11 4.17
CA GLY A 29 -8.49 -4.38 5.48
C GLY A 29 -9.32 -5.34 6.33
N LEU A 30 -10.64 -5.15 6.38
CA LEU A 30 -11.57 -6.05 7.07
C LEU A 30 -11.61 -7.43 6.43
N GLY A 31 -11.54 -7.52 5.10
CA GLY A 31 -11.44 -8.80 4.39
C GLY A 31 -10.18 -9.57 4.76
N LEU A 32 -9.03 -8.90 4.82
CA LEU A 32 -7.77 -9.53 5.25
C LEU A 32 -7.80 -9.94 6.73
N LEU A 33 -8.39 -9.12 7.60
CA LEU A 33 -8.60 -9.46 9.01
C LEU A 33 -9.50 -10.69 9.16
N ALA A 34 -10.57 -10.80 8.38
CA ALA A 34 -11.46 -11.95 8.42
C ALA A 34 -10.77 -13.22 7.90
N LEU A 35 -9.97 -13.12 6.83
CA LEU A 35 -9.23 -14.23 6.25
C LEU A 35 -8.12 -14.73 7.18
N GLY A 36 -7.24 -13.83 7.64
CA GLY A 36 -6.17 -14.17 8.57
C GLY A 36 -6.71 -14.56 9.94
N GLY A 37 -7.71 -13.83 10.43
CA GLY A 37 -8.34 -14.03 11.73
C GLY A 37 -9.39 -15.15 11.77
N ARG A 38 -9.60 -15.93 10.71
CA ARG A 38 -10.63 -17.00 10.68
C ARG A 38 -10.55 -17.99 11.85
N ILE A 39 -9.34 -18.32 12.30
CA ILE A 39 -9.11 -19.21 13.45
C ILE A 39 -9.50 -18.50 14.76
N PHE A 40 -9.15 -17.21 14.89
CA PHE A 40 -9.55 -16.38 16.02
C PHE A 40 -11.07 -16.18 16.08
N ILE A 41 -11.68 -15.87 14.95
CA ILE A 41 -13.13 -15.71 14.81
C ILE A 41 -13.80 -17.03 15.15
N GLY A 42 -13.34 -18.16 14.59
CA GLY A 42 -13.85 -19.49 14.91
C GLY A 42 -13.77 -19.82 16.40
N TYR A 43 -12.70 -19.39 17.08
CA TYR A 43 -12.55 -19.50 18.53
C TYR A 43 -13.52 -18.60 19.32
N MET A 44 -13.63 -17.32 18.95
CA MET A 44 -14.52 -16.36 19.61
C MET A 44 -16.00 -16.72 19.41
N THR A 45 -16.33 -17.23 18.22
CA THR A 45 -17.68 -17.70 17.84
C THR A 45 -17.89 -19.18 18.13
N ALA A 46 -16.97 -19.86 18.80
CA ALA A 46 -17.18 -21.23 19.26
C ALA A 46 -18.41 -21.22 20.18
N SER A 47 -19.55 -21.65 19.62
CA SER A 47 -20.86 -21.52 20.24
C SER A 47 -21.23 -22.74 21.06
N LYS A 48 -20.56 -23.87 20.83
CA LYS A 48 -20.84 -25.14 21.48
C LYS A 48 -19.85 -25.43 22.58
N GLU A 49 -20.40 -25.74 23.74
CA GLU A 49 -19.68 -26.23 24.90
C GLU A 49 -19.60 -27.77 24.77
N LEU A 50 -18.38 -28.31 24.76
CA LEU A 50 -18.13 -29.73 24.52
C LEU A 50 -18.80 -30.58 25.60
N THR A 51 -18.79 -30.10 26.85
CA THR A 51 -19.45 -30.73 28.00
C THR A 51 -20.97 -30.66 27.97
N LYS A 52 -21.58 -30.06 26.94
CA LYS A 52 -23.04 -30.09 26.70
C LYS A 52 -23.43 -30.89 25.46
N CYS A 53 -22.47 -31.53 24.82
CA CYS A 53 -22.71 -32.33 23.61
C CYS A 53 -22.92 -33.79 23.98
N GLN A 54 -23.80 -34.46 23.26
CA GLN A 54 -23.86 -35.93 23.25
C GLN A 54 -22.82 -36.49 22.27
N ALA A 55 -22.44 -37.76 22.42
CA ALA A 55 -21.43 -38.40 21.57
C ALA A 55 -21.71 -38.23 20.06
N GLY A 56 -22.97 -38.37 19.64
CA GLY A 56 -23.39 -38.22 18.23
C GLY A 56 -23.41 -36.78 17.71
N ASP A 57 -23.40 -35.78 18.60
CA ASP A 57 -23.49 -34.35 18.25
C ASP A 57 -22.14 -33.67 18.08
N VAL A 58 -21.06 -34.36 18.47
CA VAL A 58 -19.70 -33.88 18.28
C VAL A 58 -19.37 -33.90 16.78
N LYS A 59 -19.17 -32.72 16.19
CA LYS A 59 -18.85 -32.51 14.78
C LYS A 59 -17.49 -31.81 14.64
N ASN A 60 -16.96 -31.77 13.43
CA ASN A 60 -15.75 -30.98 13.18
C ASN A 60 -16.06 -29.49 13.35
N GLY A 61 -15.22 -28.77 14.09
CA GLY A 61 -15.45 -27.36 14.38
C GLY A 61 -14.68 -26.86 15.59
N TYR A 62 -15.06 -25.69 16.09
CA TYR A 62 -14.47 -25.10 17.29
C TYR A 62 -15.42 -25.28 18.47
N TYR A 63 -14.87 -25.78 19.57
CA TYR A 63 -15.60 -26.05 20.80
C TYR A 63 -14.95 -25.30 21.95
N LYS A 64 -15.80 -24.75 22.82
CA LYS A 64 -15.39 -24.36 24.18
C LYS A 64 -15.47 -25.60 25.04
N PHE A 65 -14.56 -25.73 25.98
CA PHE A 65 -14.65 -26.75 27.00
C PHE A 65 -14.34 -26.09 28.33
N SER A 66 -15.32 -26.13 29.21
CA SER A 66 -15.20 -25.70 30.59
C SER A 66 -15.14 -26.95 31.44
N ASP A 67 -14.20 -26.96 32.37
CA ASP A 67 -14.10 -27.97 33.42
C ASP A 67 -14.12 -29.38 32.84
N VAL A 68 -13.18 -29.71 31.95
CA VAL A 68 -13.04 -31.10 31.50
C VAL A 68 -12.29 -31.87 32.58
N TRP A 69 -12.95 -32.92 33.08
CA TRP A 69 -12.62 -33.59 34.34
C TRP A 69 -11.44 -34.56 34.21
N THR A 70 -11.22 -35.11 33.01
CA THR A 70 -10.47 -36.36 32.98
C THR A 70 -9.66 -36.55 31.69
N VAL A 71 -8.35 -36.35 31.83
CA VAL A 71 -7.36 -36.90 30.90
C VAL A 71 -7.00 -38.30 31.43
N VAL A 72 -7.61 -39.33 30.86
CA VAL A 72 -7.56 -40.71 31.40
C VAL A 72 -6.21 -41.38 31.15
N GLY A 73 -5.61 -41.13 29.98
CA GLY A 73 -4.38 -41.82 29.61
C GLY A 73 -3.83 -41.31 28.29
N GLU A 74 -2.58 -41.65 28.02
CA GLU A 74 -1.90 -41.34 26.78
C GLU A 74 -2.16 -42.44 25.75
N TYR A 75 -2.29 -42.07 24.47
CA TYR A 75 -2.26 -43.02 23.36
C TYR A 75 -1.06 -42.82 22.43
N GLY A 76 -0.23 -41.80 22.68
CA GLY A 76 0.93 -41.45 21.86
C GLY A 76 0.51 -40.98 20.46
N TYR A 77 1.24 -40.03 19.88
CA TYR A 77 0.86 -39.61 18.52
C TYR A 77 1.98 -39.20 17.59
N ASP A 78 2.79 -38.20 17.95
CA ASP A 78 3.89 -37.77 17.10
C ASP A 78 5.01 -37.09 17.90
N ASN A 79 6.05 -36.66 17.20
CA ASN A 79 7.18 -35.94 17.79
C ASN A 79 6.89 -34.45 18.02
N LYS A 80 5.68 -33.97 17.74
CA LYS A 80 5.27 -32.56 17.93
C LYS A 80 4.33 -32.40 19.12
N GLY A 81 3.86 -33.50 19.68
CA GLY A 81 2.93 -33.54 20.78
C GLY A 81 2.33 -34.93 20.99
N THR A 82 1.49 -35.02 22.01
CA THR A 82 0.98 -36.29 22.50
C THR A 82 -0.53 -36.27 22.50
N GLY A 83 -1.11 -37.40 22.05
CA GLY A 83 -2.54 -37.66 22.13
C GLY A 83 -2.90 -38.27 23.48
N TYR A 84 -3.95 -37.76 24.10
CA TYR A 84 -4.52 -38.28 25.33
C TYR A 84 -6.00 -38.59 25.18
N ILE A 85 -6.46 -39.58 25.92
CA ILE A 85 -7.87 -39.94 26.03
C ILE A 85 -8.55 -38.96 26.96
N LEU A 86 -9.53 -38.26 26.42
CA LEU A 86 -10.40 -37.34 27.13
C LEU A 86 -11.71 -38.05 27.44
N TRP A 87 -12.08 -38.11 28.72
CA TRP A 87 -13.42 -38.52 29.12
C TRP A 87 -14.27 -37.27 29.34
N VAL A 88 -15.30 -37.13 28.51
CA VAL A 88 -16.23 -36.01 28.52
C VAL A 88 -17.53 -36.46 29.16
N ILE A 89 -17.90 -35.79 30.24
CA ILE A 89 -19.16 -36.01 30.95
C ILE A 89 -20.10 -34.87 30.57
N ASN A 90 -21.31 -35.22 30.11
CA ASN A 90 -22.32 -34.21 29.79
C ASN A 90 -22.84 -33.56 31.08
N GLN A 91 -22.73 -32.23 31.18
CA GLN A 91 -23.18 -31.42 32.32
C GLN A 91 -24.69 -31.51 32.55
N ASP A 92 -25.46 -31.62 31.46
CA ASP A 92 -26.92 -31.65 31.52
C ASP A 92 -27.43 -33.07 31.80
N ASN A 93 -26.65 -34.11 31.47
CA ASN A 93 -26.97 -35.51 31.72
C ASN A 93 -25.68 -36.33 32.02
N PRO A 94 -25.28 -36.48 33.29
CA PRO A 94 -24.03 -37.17 33.65
C PRO A 94 -23.91 -38.62 33.19
N ASP A 95 -25.03 -39.30 32.95
CA ASP A 95 -25.06 -40.68 32.42
C ASP A 95 -24.65 -40.74 30.93
N ASP A 96 -24.72 -39.61 30.23
CA ASP A 96 -24.29 -39.45 28.84
C ASP A 96 -22.83 -38.97 28.80
N SER A 97 -21.91 -39.92 28.92
CA SER A 97 -20.48 -39.67 28.87
C SER A 97 -19.81 -40.43 27.72
N PHE A 98 -18.77 -39.82 27.16
CA PHE A 98 -18.07 -40.38 26.00
C PHE A 98 -16.57 -40.13 26.07
N PHE A 99 -15.81 -40.97 25.36
CA PHE A 99 -14.37 -40.84 25.23
C PHE A 99 -14.02 -40.24 23.88
N MET A 100 -13.09 -39.29 23.85
CA MET A 100 -12.56 -38.73 22.60
C MET A 100 -11.06 -38.48 22.73
N GLY A 101 -10.39 -38.19 21.61
CA GLY A 101 -8.99 -37.79 21.64
C GLY A 101 -8.82 -36.33 22.06
N MET A 102 -7.73 -36.01 22.73
CA MET A 102 -7.27 -34.66 22.98
C MET A 102 -5.77 -34.57 22.72
N TYR A 103 -5.38 -33.71 21.79
CA TYR A 103 -4.00 -33.54 21.40
C TYR A 103 -3.39 -32.32 22.09
N PHE A 104 -2.25 -32.54 22.74
CA PHE A 104 -1.43 -31.50 23.37
C PHE A 104 -0.14 -31.35 22.60
N SER A 105 0.22 -30.11 22.24
CA SER A 105 1.56 -29.85 21.69
C SER A 105 2.63 -30.12 22.74
N GLU A 106 3.86 -30.43 22.33
CA GLU A 106 5.00 -30.77 23.22
C GLU A 106 5.12 -29.87 24.46
N LYS A 107 5.00 -28.55 24.28
CA LYS A 107 5.04 -27.55 25.37
C LYS A 107 3.87 -27.61 26.36
N ASP A 108 2.77 -28.22 25.99
CA ASP A 108 1.57 -28.39 26.84
C ASP A 108 1.45 -29.81 27.40
N VAL A 109 2.32 -30.74 26.99
CA VAL A 109 2.38 -32.11 27.54
C VAL A 109 2.50 -32.11 29.07
N PRO A 110 3.35 -31.28 29.71
CA PRO A 110 3.40 -31.23 31.18
C PRO A 110 2.06 -30.82 31.83
N THR A 111 1.21 -30.08 31.11
CA THR A 111 -0.14 -29.74 31.58
C THR A 111 -1.07 -30.96 31.49
N ALA A 112 -0.98 -31.74 30.41
CA ALA A 112 -1.73 -32.97 30.24
C ALA A 112 -1.32 -34.03 31.27
N GLU A 113 -0.02 -34.22 31.47
CA GLU A 113 0.54 -35.14 32.48
C GLU A 113 0.08 -34.75 33.89
N LYS A 114 0.13 -33.46 34.24
CA LYS A 114 -0.38 -32.99 35.53
C LYS A 114 -1.88 -33.26 35.71
N ALA A 115 -2.67 -33.06 34.66
CA ALA A 115 -4.10 -33.32 34.70
C ALA A 115 -4.40 -34.83 34.81
N SER A 116 -3.64 -35.66 34.09
CA SER A 116 -3.79 -37.11 34.12
C SER A 116 -3.34 -37.72 35.45
N ALA A 117 -2.20 -37.28 35.98
CA ALA A 117 -1.71 -37.70 37.29
C ALA A 117 -2.70 -37.33 38.40
N ALA A 118 -3.24 -36.10 38.37
CA ALA A 118 -4.24 -35.68 39.34
C ALA A 118 -5.54 -36.49 39.24
N PHE A 119 -5.95 -36.90 38.04
CA PHE A 119 -7.10 -37.79 37.87
C PHE A 119 -6.87 -39.15 38.55
N TRP A 120 -5.73 -39.79 38.29
CA TRP A 120 -5.42 -41.09 38.89
C TRP A 120 -5.22 -41.01 40.40
N GLU A 121 -4.57 -39.95 40.90
CA GLU A 121 -4.44 -39.70 42.33
C GLU A 121 -5.82 -39.54 43.00
N ALA A 122 -6.75 -38.82 42.36
CA ALA A 122 -8.12 -38.68 42.85
C ALA A 122 -8.88 -40.01 42.82
N TYR A 123 -8.69 -40.81 41.77
CA TYR A 123 -9.30 -42.12 41.59
C TYR A 123 -8.83 -43.13 42.66
N ASP A 124 -7.51 -43.24 42.87
CA ASP A 124 -6.92 -44.21 43.80
C ASP A 124 -7.21 -43.86 45.27
N ASN A 125 -7.25 -42.56 45.60
CA ASN A 125 -7.46 -42.10 46.97
C ASN A 125 -8.92 -41.81 47.34
N TYR A 126 -9.86 -41.98 46.41
CA TYR A 126 -11.27 -41.60 46.57
C TYR A 126 -11.45 -40.13 47.03
N THR A 127 -10.58 -39.23 46.54
CA THR A 127 -10.57 -37.80 46.91
C THR A 127 -11.07 -36.90 45.78
N GLN A 128 -11.61 -35.73 46.12
CA GLN A 128 -12.10 -34.73 45.13
C GLN A 128 -11.03 -33.72 44.67
N SER A 129 -9.72 -33.98 44.83
CA SER A 129 -8.69 -33.03 44.37
C SER A 129 -8.55 -33.07 42.86
N THR A 130 -9.12 -32.10 42.14
CA THR A 130 -9.22 -32.11 40.69
C THR A 130 -8.42 -30.99 40.04
N VAL A 131 -7.78 -31.30 38.91
CA VAL A 131 -7.16 -30.32 38.02
C VAL A 131 -8.09 -30.09 36.85
N TYR A 132 -8.72 -28.91 36.80
CA TYR A 132 -9.64 -28.54 35.73
C TYR A 132 -8.89 -28.04 34.50
N LEU A 133 -9.22 -28.61 33.34
CA LEU A 133 -8.81 -28.09 32.04
C LEU A 133 -9.97 -27.32 31.42
N SER A 134 -9.77 -26.01 31.26
CA SER A 134 -10.72 -25.11 30.61
C SER A 134 -10.05 -24.37 29.46
N GLY A 135 -10.76 -24.20 28.36
CA GLY A 135 -10.25 -23.55 27.17
C GLY A 135 -11.17 -23.67 25.96
N ALA A 136 -10.58 -23.51 24.78
CA ALA A 136 -11.25 -23.86 23.54
C ALA A 136 -10.23 -24.48 22.58
N GLY A 137 -10.74 -25.33 21.70
CA GLY A 137 -9.94 -26.13 20.81
C GLY A 137 -10.70 -26.45 19.53
N ARG A 138 -9.97 -26.97 18.55
CA ARG A 138 -10.56 -27.44 17.31
C ARG A 138 -10.80 -28.94 17.43
N VAL A 139 -12.04 -29.36 17.20
CA VAL A 139 -12.40 -30.76 17.03
C VAL A 139 -12.25 -31.12 15.54
N ARG A 140 -11.51 -32.19 15.26
CA ARG A 140 -11.33 -32.76 13.92
C ARG A 140 -11.50 -34.27 13.96
N ASP A 141 -11.71 -34.88 12.80
CA ASP A 141 -11.61 -36.34 12.69
C ASP A 141 -10.21 -36.82 13.03
N MET A 142 -10.13 -37.96 13.71
CA MET A 142 -8.86 -38.66 13.92
C MET A 142 -8.30 -39.13 12.57
N ARG A 143 -6.98 -39.04 12.40
CA ARG A 143 -6.31 -39.71 11.28
C ARG A 143 -6.37 -41.24 11.49
N SER A 144 -6.13 -42.04 10.44
CA SER A 144 -6.25 -43.51 10.52
C SER A 144 -5.27 -44.13 11.51
N ASP A 145 -4.04 -43.62 11.55
CA ASP A 145 -2.99 -43.98 12.51
C ASP A 145 -3.37 -43.58 13.95
N GLU A 146 -3.86 -42.35 14.12
CA GLU A 146 -4.36 -41.82 15.39
C GLU A 146 -5.48 -42.67 15.96
N LYS A 147 -6.42 -43.06 15.10
CA LYS A 147 -7.58 -43.85 15.47
C LYS A 147 -7.15 -45.23 15.97
N SER A 148 -6.18 -45.86 15.30
CA SER A 148 -5.64 -47.15 15.73
C SER A 148 -4.99 -47.03 17.11
N ALA A 149 -4.11 -46.05 17.30
CA ALA A 149 -3.43 -45.81 18.58
C ALA A 149 -4.43 -45.53 19.71
N PHE A 150 -5.46 -44.72 19.44
CA PHE A 150 -6.54 -44.44 20.39
C PHE A 150 -7.32 -45.70 20.76
N GLN A 151 -7.64 -46.56 19.79
CA GLN A 151 -8.33 -47.83 20.04
C GLN A 151 -7.50 -48.79 20.89
N ASP A 152 -6.20 -48.90 20.60
CA ASP A 152 -5.27 -49.75 21.34
C ASP A 152 -5.10 -49.27 22.79
N ALA A 153 -4.99 -47.96 23.00
CA ALA A 153 -4.91 -47.36 24.33
C ALA A 153 -6.22 -47.57 25.13
N MET A 154 -7.38 -47.39 24.50
CA MET A 154 -8.68 -47.67 25.11
C MET A 154 -8.82 -49.16 25.50
N HIS A 155 -8.38 -50.07 24.64
CA HIS A 155 -8.37 -51.50 24.93
C HIS A 155 -7.44 -51.83 26.12
N THR A 156 -6.28 -51.17 26.19
CA THR A 156 -5.32 -51.36 27.29
C THR A 156 -5.86 -50.86 28.62
N LEU A 157 -6.53 -49.72 28.64
CA LEU A 157 -7.08 -49.12 29.87
C LEU A 157 -8.29 -49.88 30.43
N TYR A 158 -9.13 -50.44 29.56
CA TYR A 158 -10.45 -50.96 29.98
C TYR A 158 -10.70 -52.44 29.69
N GLY A 159 -9.77 -53.13 29.02
CA GLY A 159 -9.74 -54.59 28.85
C GLY A 159 -10.74 -55.19 27.86
N ASP A 160 -11.94 -54.63 27.72
CA ASP A 160 -13.03 -55.14 26.87
C ASP A 160 -13.59 -54.07 25.89
N ASN A 161 -14.20 -54.53 24.80
CA ASN A 161 -14.81 -53.67 23.76
C ASN A 161 -16.08 -52.92 24.21
N SER A 162 -16.54 -53.07 25.46
CA SER A 162 -17.77 -52.46 25.97
C SER A 162 -17.75 -50.92 25.91
N TYR A 163 -16.58 -50.31 25.96
CA TYR A 163 -16.40 -48.85 25.92
C TYR A 163 -16.34 -48.28 24.49
N MET A 164 -16.22 -49.14 23.46
CA MET A 164 -16.18 -48.71 22.07
C MET A 164 -17.51 -48.10 21.59
N SER A 165 -18.63 -48.43 22.25
CA SER A 165 -19.93 -47.81 21.95
C SER A 165 -19.99 -46.32 22.32
N ASN A 166 -19.15 -45.89 23.27
CA ASN A 166 -19.10 -44.52 23.77
C ASN A 166 -17.85 -43.78 23.27
N ALA A 167 -17.11 -44.36 22.32
CA ALA A 167 -15.94 -43.73 21.72
C ALA A 167 -16.34 -42.82 20.54
N VAL A 168 -15.95 -41.55 20.62
CA VAL A 168 -16.05 -40.58 19.55
C VAL A 168 -14.67 -40.45 18.89
N TYR A 169 -14.55 -40.94 17.65
CA TYR A 169 -13.30 -40.93 16.88
C TYR A 169 -12.93 -39.55 16.33
N LYS A 170 -12.81 -38.58 17.22
CA LYS A 170 -12.45 -37.19 16.95
C LYS A 170 -11.45 -36.70 17.99
N THR A 171 -10.58 -35.79 17.57
CA THR A 171 -9.54 -35.22 18.42
C THR A 171 -9.79 -33.74 18.64
N LEU A 172 -9.76 -33.33 19.90
CA LEU A 172 -9.74 -31.93 20.34
C LEU A 172 -8.29 -31.44 20.40
N GLU A 173 -7.94 -30.45 19.60
CA GLU A 173 -6.61 -29.82 19.63
C GLU A 173 -6.57 -28.72 20.71
N TYR A 174 -5.83 -28.96 21.80
CA TYR A 174 -5.72 -28.06 22.94
C TYR A 174 -4.99 -26.76 22.59
N LYS A 175 -5.53 -25.61 23.02
CA LYS A 175 -4.94 -24.26 22.81
C LYS A 175 -4.46 -24.03 21.37
N ALA A 176 -5.28 -24.46 20.41
CA ALA A 176 -5.04 -24.25 18.98
C ALA A 176 -4.76 -22.77 18.61
N PHE A 177 -5.31 -21.82 19.37
CA PHE A 177 -5.07 -20.39 19.17
C PHE A 177 -4.10 -19.82 20.23
N PRO A 178 -3.14 -18.92 19.88
CA PRO A 178 -2.74 -18.41 18.56
C PRO A 178 -1.74 -19.31 17.80
N ARG A 179 -1.46 -20.51 18.30
CA ARG A 179 -0.30 -21.33 17.90
C ARG A 179 -0.46 -22.00 16.53
N GLN A 180 -1.68 -22.22 16.06
CA GLN A 180 -1.97 -22.76 14.73
C GLN A 180 -2.09 -21.68 13.63
N MET A 181 -2.04 -20.39 13.99
CA MET A 181 -1.95 -19.36 12.96
C MET A 181 -0.59 -19.45 12.29
N SER A 182 -0.61 -19.74 10.99
CA SER A 182 0.62 -19.68 10.21
C SER A 182 1.17 -18.24 10.22
N VAL A 183 2.46 -18.07 9.95
CA VAL A 183 3.06 -16.73 9.75
C VAL A 183 2.29 -15.92 8.71
N LYS A 184 1.76 -16.60 7.68
CA LYS A 184 0.91 -15.99 6.64
C LYS A 184 -0.39 -15.43 7.23
N ASP A 185 -1.07 -16.19 8.10
CA ASP A 185 -2.31 -15.73 8.75
C ASP A 185 -2.05 -14.52 9.66
N TRP A 186 -0.94 -14.53 10.40
CA TRP A 186 -0.52 -13.38 11.22
C TRP A 186 -0.21 -12.13 10.40
N LEU A 187 0.50 -12.31 9.29
CA LEU A 187 0.79 -11.21 8.36
C LEU A 187 -0.50 -10.61 7.79
N LEU A 188 -1.47 -11.45 7.42
CA LEU A 188 -2.78 -10.99 6.94
C LEU A 188 -3.54 -10.21 8.00
N VAL A 189 -3.52 -10.65 9.27
CA VAL A 189 -4.15 -9.91 10.38
C VAL A 189 -3.49 -8.55 10.59
N VAL A 190 -2.16 -8.49 10.67
CA VAL A 190 -1.42 -7.24 10.88
C VAL A 190 -1.64 -6.27 9.72
N LEU A 191 -1.55 -6.77 8.48
CA LEU A 191 -1.79 -5.98 7.28
C LEU A 191 -3.24 -5.49 7.20
N GLY A 192 -4.20 -6.35 7.54
CA GLY A 192 -5.62 -6.00 7.57
C GLY A 192 -5.92 -4.91 8.61
N ALA A 193 -5.36 -5.02 9.81
CA ALA A 193 -5.47 -3.99 10.85
C ALA A 193 -4.85 -2.65 10.41
N PHE A 194 -3.66 -2.70 9.83
CA PHE A 194 -2.98 -1.52 9.30
C PHE A 194 -3.81 -0.82 8.21
N LEU A 195 -4.38 -1.59 7.28
CA LEU A 195 -5.22 -1.03 6.22
C LEU A 195 -6.54 -0.48 6.76
N ALA A 196 -7.19 -1.15 7.72
CA ALA A 196 -8.38 -0.61 8.37
C ALA A 196 -8.10 0.76 9.01
N VAL A 197 -6.99 0.89 9.74
CA VAL A 197 -6.53 2.17 10.33
C VAL A 197 -6.22 3.20 9.25
N CYS A 198 -5.50 2.83 8.19
CA CYS A 198 -5.24 3.72 7.05
C CYS A 198 -6.54 4.21 6.40
N GLY A 199 -7.53 3.33 6.23
CA GLY A 199 -8.85 3.66 5.71
C GLY A 199 -9.54 4.73 6.58
N VAL A 200 -9.53 4.55 7.90
CA VAL A 200 -10.05 5.54 8.86
C VAL A 200 -9.31 6.87 8.75
N ILE A 201 -7.98 6.88 8.67
CA ILE A 201 -7.18 8.11 8.53
C ILE A 201 -7.51 8.85 7.23
N VAL A 202 -7.62 8.14 6.10
CA VAL A 202 -8.05 8.71 4.82
C VAL A 202 -9.45 9.32 4.95
N MET A 203 -10.34 8.68 5.72
CA MET A 203 -11.66 9.21 5.98
C MET A 203 -11.66 10.44 6.89
N ILE A 204 -10.89 10.47 7.97
CA ILE A 204 -10.77 11.66 8.82
C ILE A 204 -10.21 12.85 8.04
N THR A 205 -9.30 12.58 7.10
CA THR A 205 -8.69 13.59 6.22
C THR A 205 -9.52 13.93 4.98
N MET A 206 -10.79 13.49 4.90
CA MET A 206 -11.76 13.81 3.83
C MET A 206 -11.90 15.30 3.51
N GLY A 207 -11.76 16.16 4.51
CA GLY A 207 -11.86 17.61 4.37
C GLY A 207 -10.67 18.27 3.66
N GLY A 208 -9.76 17.50 3.05
CA GLY A 208 -8.56 18.01 2.40
C GLY A 208 -7.34 18.12 3.33
N GLY A 209 -7.54 18.21 4.65
CA GLY A 209 -6.43 18.26 5.62
C GLY A 209 -5.42 19.36 5.29
N LYS A 210 -4.14 19.00 5.16
CA LYS A 210 -3.05 19.93 4.80
C LYS A 210 -3.27 20.62 3.45
N SER A 211 -3.79 19.92 2.43
CA SER A 211 -3.98 20.53 1.10
C SER A 211 -5.08 21.59 1.10
N LYS A 212 -6.15 21.39 1.88
CA LYS A 212 -7.17 22.42 2.08
C LYS A 212 -6.56 23.68 2.68
N LYS A 213 -5.80 23.53 3.78
CA LYS A 213 -5.13 24.65 4.43
C LYS A 213 -4.20 25.39 3.46
N GLN A 214 -3.36 24.66 2.72
CA GLN A 214 -2.44 25.25 1.74
C GLN A 214 -3.17 26.02 0.63
N ILE A 215 -4.28 25.50 0.10
CA ILE A 215 -5.03 26.20 -0.94
C ILE A 215 -5.69 27.46 -0.37
N LEU A 216 -6.35 27.38 0.80
CA LEU A 216 -6.97 28.54 1.42
C LEU A 216 -5.95 29.62 1.80
N ASP A 217 -4.78 29.22 2.30
CA ASP A 217 -3.67 30.14 2.60
C ASP A 217 -3.15 30.81 1.31
N LYS A 218 -3.04 30.06 0.20
CA LYS A 218 -2.67 30.63 -1.11
C LYS A 218 -3.71 31.64 -1.61
N VAL A 219 -5.01 31.34 -1.45
CA VAL A 219 -6.10 32.25 -1.83
C VAL A 219 -6.09 33.52 -0.97
N ALA A 220 -5.88 33.38 0.35
CA ALA A 220 -5.77 34.53 1.23
C ALA A 220 -4.57 35.43 0.88
N ARG A 221 -3.42 34.84 0.53
CA ARG A 221 -2.22 35.58 0.09
C ARG A 221 -2.38 36.19 -1.30
N SER A 222 -3.20 35.60 -2.17
CA SER A 222 -3.37 36.12 -3.52
C SER A 222 -4.17 37.43 -3.56
N GLY A 223 -4.95 37.71 -2.50
CA GLY A 223 -5.84 38.87 -2.40
C GLY A 223 -7.17 38.70 -3.14
N MET A 224 -7.40 37.54 -3.76
CA MET A 224 -8.58 37.29 -4.57
C MET A 224 -9.82 37.05 -3.70
N ASN A 225 -10.97 37.56 -4.13
CA ASN A 225 -12.24 37.30 -3.46
C ASN A 225 -12.60 35.79 -3.59
N PRO A 226 -12.80 35.06 -2.47
CA PRO A 226 -13.12 33.63 -2.50
C PRO A 226 -14.37 33.27 -3.30
N ASP A 227 -15.41 34.12 -3.28
CA ASP A 227 -16.66 33.85 -4.01
C ASP A 227 -16.47 34.05 -5.52
N GLN A 228 -15.67 35.04 -5.92
CA GLN A 228 -15.30 35.24 -7.32
C GLN A 228 -14.48 34.05 -7.84
N LEU A 229 -13.47 33.61 -7.08
CA LEU A 229 -12.67 32.43 -7.42
C LEU A 229 -13.54 31.17 -7.53
N ALA A 230 -14.53 31.01 -6.64
CA ALA A 230 -15.46 29.89 -6.70
C ALA A 230 -16.30 29.92 -7.99
N SER A 231 -16.74 31.11 -8.41
CA SER A 231 -17.45 31.31 -9.68
C SER A 231 -16.55 31.00 -10.87
N GLU A 232 -15.34 31.58 -10.92
CA GLU A 232 -14.35 31.35 -11.98
C GLU A 232 -14.06 29.85 -12.16
N ILE A 233 -13.86 29.11 -11.06
CA ILE A 233 -13.61 27.66 -11.13
C ILE A 233 -14.87 26.88 -11.53
N THR A 234 -16.06 27.37 -11.21
CA THR A 234 -17.31 26.70 -11.60
C THR A 234 -17.54 26.79 -13.11
N PHE A 235 -17.26 27.94 -13.71
CA PHE A 235 -17.54 28.27 -15.11
C PHE A 235 -16.32 28.23 -16.05
N GLY A 236 -15.11 28.01 -15.52
CA GLY A 236 -13.88 27.93 -16.30
C GLY A 236 -13.82 26.74 -17.27
N ASN A 237 -12.84 26.78 -18.17
CA ASN A 237 -12.60 25.77 -19.19
C ASN A 237 -12.14 24.46 -18.55
N LYS A 238 -12.88 23.37 -18.77
CA LYS A 238 -12.64 22.07 -18.11
C LYS A 238 -11.97 21.07 -19.04
N PHE A 239 -10.85 20.55 -18.60
CA PHE A 239 -10.05 19.52 -19.28
C PHE A 239 -9.85 18.35 -18.31
N GLY A 240 -10.75 17.37 -18.39
CA GLY A 240 -10.74 16.21 -17.50
C GLY A 240 -10.92 16.60 -16.03
N GLY A 241 -9.86 16.42 -15.23
CA GLY A 241 -9.82 16.83 -13.82
C GLY A 241 -9.27 18.24 -13.60
N THR A 242 -8.89 18.97 -14.65
CA THR A 242 -8.29 20.30 -14.57
C THR A 242 -9.29 21.36 -15.02
N VAL A 243 -9.32 22.50 -14.34
CA VAL A 243 -10.06 23.70 -14.72
C VAL A 243 -9.07 24.83 -14.92
N VAL A 244 -9.11 25.46 -16.10
CA VAL A 244 -8.32 26.65 -16.42
C VAL A 244 -9.26 27.85 -16.48
N THR A 245 -8.88 28.92 -15.81
CA THR A 245 -9.61 30.20 -15.74
C THR A 245 -8.67 31.33 -16.14
N GLN A 246 -9.16 32.57 -16.14
CA GLN A 246 -8.32 33.75 -16.43
C GLN A 246 -7.17 33.94 -15.44
N ASN A 247 -7.35 33.54 -14.17
CA ASN A 247 -6.38 33.83 -13.12
C ASN A 247 -5.74 32.59 -12.50
N VAL A 248 -6.38 31.42 -12.60
CA VAL A 248 -5.94 30.20 -11.94
C VAL A 248 -6.06 28.96 -12.81
N VAL A 249 -5.21 27.99 -12.51
CA VAL A 249 -5.36 26.59 -12.90
C VAL A 249 -5.65 25.78 -11.64
N PHE A 250 -6.77 25.08 -11.65
CA PHE A 250 -7.22 24.24 -10.55
C PHE A 250 -7.25 22.77 -10.98
N ARG A 251 -6.55 21.90 -10.25
CA ARG A 251 -6.64 20.45 -10.43
C ARG A 251 -7.54 19.85 -9.36
N GLU A 252 -8.63 19.25 -9.80
CA GLU A 252 -9.49 18.39 -9.00
C GLU A 252 -8.86 17.01 -8.82
N GLY A 253 -9.13 16.36 -7.68
CA GLY A 253 -8.72 14.98 -7.44
C GLY A 253 -8.57 14.63 -5.97
N PHE A 254 -7.84 13.53 -5.72
CA PHE A 254 -7.53 13.06 -4.37
C PHE A 254 -6.64 14.05 -3.60
N THR A 255 -5.74 14.72 -4.31
CA THR A 255 -4.91 15.82 -3.80
C THR A 255 -5.14 17.03 -4.70
N PRO A 256 -6.11 17.90 -4.36
CA PRO A 256 -6.38 19.08 -5.18
C PRO A 256 -5.19 20.03 -5.15
N SER A 257 -4.96 20.74 -6.25
CA SER A 257 -3.93 21.78 -6.33
C SER A 257 -4.49 23.03 -7.00
N LEU A 258 -4.02 24.19 -6.55
CA LEU A 258 -4.36 25.49 -7.11
C LEU A 258 -3.06 26.22 -7.45
N ILE A 259 -3.00 26.68 -8.70
CA ILE A 259 -1.88 27.42 -9.29
C ILE A 259 -2.42 28.77 -9.73
N PHE A 260 -1.80 29.85 -9.26
CA PHE A 260 -2.15 31.20 -9.69
C PHE A 260 -1.29 31.58 -10.89
N LEU A 261 -1.93 31.95 -12.01
CA LEU A 261 -1.24 32.27 -13.26
C LEU A 261 -0.30 33.48 -13.09
N LYS A 262 -0.62 34.43 -12.21
CA LYS A 262 0.27 35.57 -11.87
C LYS A 262 1.65 35.16 -11.34
N ASP A 263 1.77 33.95 -10.80
CA ASP A 263 3.01 33.44 -10.18
C ASP A 263 3.74 32.46 -11.11
N VAL A 264 3.18 32.13 -12.28
CA VAL A 264 3.75 31.20 -13.25
C VAL A 264 4.65 31.95 -14.22
N ILE A 265 5.84 31.41 -14.47
CA ILE A 265 6.82 31.94 -15.43
C ILE A 265 6.79 31.13 -16.71
N TRP A 266 6.75 29.80 -16.57
CA TRP A 266 6.86 28.89 -17.71
C TRP A 266 5.84 27.75 -17.60
N CYS A 267 5.15 27.47 -18.70
CA CYS A 267 4.17 26.40 -18.85
C CYS A 267 4.53 25.53 -20.06
N HIS A 268 4.75 24.23 -19.86
CA HIS A 268 5.15 23.36 -20.97
C HIS A 268 4.63 21.92 -20.84
N GLY A 269 4.52 21.24 -21.97
CA GLY A 269 4.21 19.82 -22.01
C GLY A 269 5.40 18.97 -21.56
N LYS A 270 5.14 17.92 -20.79
CA LYS A 270 6.07 16.84 -20.46
C LYS A 270 5.49 15.51 -20.94
N VAL A 271 6.28 14.77 -21.71
CA VAL A 271 5.99 13.38 -22.09
C VAL A 271 6.99 12.49 -21.36
N THR A 272 6.50 11.52 -20.59
CA THR A 272 7.35 10.54 -19.91
C THR A 272 7.09 9.17 -20.49
N THR A 273 8.13 8.58 -21.08
CA THR A 273 8.09 7.23 -21.63
C THR A 273 8.68 6.26 -20.63
N THR A 274 7.86 5.35 -20.09
CA THR A 274 8.27 4.32 -19.14
C THR A 274 8.37 2.98 -19.86
N GLN A 275 9.57 2.40 -19.85
CA GLN A 275 9.81 1.04 -20.34
C GLN A 275 9.58 0.05 -19.19
N ASN A 276 8.57 -0.80 -19.33
CA ASN A 276 8.30 -1.86 -18.38
C ASN A 276 9.14 -3.08 -18.76
N LYS A 277 10.08 -3.45 -17.90
CA LYS A 277 10.93 -4.62 -18.10
C LYS A 277 10.44 -5.81 -17.27
N ALA A 278 10.27 -6.97 -17.90
CA ALA A 278 10.15 -8.22 -17.15
C ALA A 278 11.53 -8.67 -16.70
N TYR A 279 11.62 -9.07 -15.43
CA TYR A 279 12.86 -9.52 -14.79
C TYR A 279 14.03 -8.51 -14.91
N GLY A 280 13.73 -7.22 -15.12
CA GLY A 280 14.74 -6.16 -15.28
C GLY A 280 15.52 -6.19 -16.61
N LEU A 281 15.30 -7.19 -17.47
CA LEU A 281 16.16 -7.47 -18.63
C LEU A 281 15.44 -7.28 -19.97
N VAL A 282 14.16 -7.67 -20.07
CA VAL A 282 13.42 -7.64 -21.35
C VAL A 282 12.36 -6.56 -21.27
N THR A 283 12.43 -5.55 -22.13
CA THR A 283 11.34 -4.57 -22.28
C THR A 283 10.11 -5.28 -22.86
N VAL A 284 9.08 -5.44 -22.03
CA VAL A 284 7.82 -6.13 -22.40
C VAL A 284 6.79 -5.14 -22.90
N SER A 285 6.82 -3.90 -22.41
CA SER A 285 5.94 -2.84 -22.93
C SER A 285 6.54 -1.47 -22.69
N THR A 286 6.09 -0.51 -23.50
CA THR A 286 6.41 0.89 -23.35
C THR A 286 5.12 1.66 -23.11
N SER A 287 5.06 2.41 -22.02
CA SER A 287 3.91 3.24 -21.68
C SER A 287 4.30 4.72 -21.74
N LYS A 288 3.45 5.56 -22.33
CA LYS A 288 3.65 7.01 -22.36
C LYS A 288 2.67 7.67 -21.41
N SER A 289 3.15 8.61 -20.61
CA SER A 289 2.34 9.46 -19.75
C SER A 289 2.57 10.93 -20.11
N TYR A 290 1.50 11.71 -20.04
CA TYR A 290 1.48 13.11 -20.47
C TYR A 290 1.18 14.00 -19.26
N ALA A 291 1.88 15.13 -19.14
CA ALA A 291 1.64 16.10 -18.09
C ALA A 291 1.89 17.52 -18.58
N VAL A 292 1.24 18.51 -17.98
CA VAL A 292 1.57 19.93 -18.16
C VAL A 292 2.33 20.40 -16.92
N ASN A 293 3.53 20.92 -17.11
CA ASN A 293 4.36 21.49 -16.07
C ASN A 293 4.11 22.98 -15.96
N PHE A 294 3.93 23.46 -14.73
CA PHE A 294 3.86 24.87 -14.39
C PHE A 294 5.04 25.20 -13.48
N VAL A 295 5.94 26.06 -13.94
CA VAL A 295 7.10 26.52 -13.18
C VAL A 295 6.77 27.88 -12.58
N ASP A 296 6.81 27.97 -11.25
CA ASP A 296 6.53 29.20 -10.53
C ASP A 296 7.76 30.12 -10.43
N ARG A 297 7.54 31.35 -9.95
CA ARG A 297 8.60 32.35 -9.68
C ARG A 297 9.74 31.88 -8.76
N ASN A 298 9.56 30.81 -7.99
CA ASN A 298 10.58 30.23 -7.12
C ASN A 298 11.26 29.02 -7.77
N ASN A 299 11.14 28.85 -9.09
CA ASN A 299 11.61 27.71 -9.85
C ASN A 299 11.04 26.36 -9.35
N LYS A 300 9.83 26.38 -8.77
CA LYS A 300 9.15 25.16 -8.33
C LYS A 300 8.18 24.69 -9.41
N THR A 301 8.39 23.45 -9.85
CA THR A 301 7.54 22.82 -10.86
C THR A 301 6.36 22.09 -10.23
N THR A 302 5.15 22.42 -10.70
CA THR A 302 3.93 21.67 -10.42
C THR A 302 3.47 20.97 -11.69
N SER A 303 3.49 19.64 -11.71
CA SER A 303 3.05 18.84 -12.86
C SER A 303 1.59 18.40 -12.70
N ILE A 304 0.78 18.64 -13.74
CA ILE A 304 -0.60 18.18 -13.83
C ILE A 304 -0.67 17.06 -14.88
N ALA A 305 -0.97 15.84 -14.45
CA ALA A 305 -1.14 14.71 -15.36
C ALA A 305 -2.41 14.85 -16.22
N VAL A 306 -2.25 14.59 -17.52
CA VAL A 306 -3.31 14.67 -18.55
C VAL A 306 -3.40 13.36 -19.31
N LYS A 307 -4.54 13.07 -19.94
CA LYS A 307 -4.78 11.75 -20.52
C LYS A 307 -4.05 11.53 -21.83
N ASN A 308 -3.90 12.57 -22.64
CA ASN A 308 -3.36 12.48 -24.00
C ASN A 308 -2.70 13.81 -24.42
N PRO A 309 -1.91 13.82 -25.52
CA PRO A 309 -1.27 15.03 -26.04
C PRO A 309 -2.27 16.13 -26.42
N SER A 310 -3.43 15.78 -26.99
CA SER A 310 -4.42 16.80 -27.37
C SER A 310 -4.95 17.59 -26.17
N GLU A 311 -5.13 16.95 -25.00
CA GLU A 311 -5.51 17.63 -23.76
C GLU A 311 -4.37 18.50 -23.21
N GLN A 312 -3.12 18.05 -23.38
CA GLN A 312 -1.92 18.83 -23.04
C GLN A 312 -1.88 20.14 -23.82
N ASP A 313 -2.00 20.06 -25.15
CA ASP A 313 -1.94 21.22 -26.05
C ASP A 313 -3.09 22.18 -25.76
N LYS A 314 -4.32 21.68 -25.59
CA LYS A 314 -5.48 22.50 -25.25
C LYS A 314 -5.27 23.28 -23.95
N ILE A 315 -4.73 22.65 -22.91
CA ILE A 315 -4.45 23.35 -21.64
C ILE A 315 -3.40 24.44 -21.86
N ILE A 316 -2.33 24.16 -22.59
CA ILE A 316 -1.27 25.14 -22.87
C ILE A 316 -1.82 26.32 -23.68
N THR A 317 -2.62 26.06 -24.71
CA THR A 317 -3.30 27.10 -25.51
C THR A 317 -4.22 27.95 -24.66
N THR A 318 -5.08 27.34 -23.84
CA THR A 318 -5.99 28.10 -22.96
C THR A 318 -5.23 28.91 -21.91
N VAL A 319 -4.10 28.43 -21.41
CA VAL A 319 -3.23 29.19 -20.51
C VAL A 319 -2.60 30.38 -21.24
N HIS A 320 -2.14 30.19 -22.47
CA HIS A 320 -1.59 31.27 -23.30
C HIS A 320 -2.64 32.36 -23.59
N GLU A 321 -3.88 31.96 -23.89
CA GLU A 321 -4.99 32.91 -24.09
C GLU A 321 -5.36 33.66 -22.80
N ALA A 322 -5.36 32.96 -21.65
CA ALA A 322 -5.71 33.55 -20.36
C ALA A 322 -4.61 34.49 -19.81
N ALA A 323 -3.35 34.15 -20.03
CA ALA A 323 -2.19 34.85 -19.50
C ALA A 323 -1.07 34.90 -20.56
N PRO A 324 -1.18 35.77 -21.59
CA PRO A 324 -0.25 35.82 -22.72
C PRO A 324 1.16 36.29 -22.36
N TYR A 325 1.37 36.78 -21.13
CA TYR A 325 2.69 37.10 -20.60
C TYR A 325 3.49 35.86 -20.15
N ILE A 326 2.83 34.71 -19.93
CA ILE A 326 3.52 33.47 -19.54
C ILE A 326 4.20 32.85 -20.75
N ILE A 327 5.42 32.35 -20.56
CA ILE A 327 6.12 31.57 -21.58
C ILE A 327 5.42 30.21 -21.72
N CYS A 328 4.88 29.92 -22.89
CA CYS A 328 4.17 28.67 -23.19
C CYS A 328 4.91 27.85 -24.25
N GLY A 329 5.05 26.55 -24.01
CA GLY A 329 5.74 25.62 -24.91
C GLY A 329 7.12 25.21 -24.40
N TYR A 330 7.70 24.19 -25.02
CA TYR A 330 9.03 23.70 -24.68
C TYR A 330 10.02 24.06 -25.80
N ASN A 331 11.15 24.61 -25.41
CA ASN A 331 12.34 24.80 -26.26
C ASN A 331 13.57 24.48 -25.39
N GLU A 332 14.59 23.86 -25.97
CA GLU A 332 15.85 23.56 -25.28
C GLU A 332 16.52 24.81 -24.70
N ASP A 333 16.47 25.95 -25.40
CA ASP A 333 17.04 27.21 -24.93
C ASP A 333 16.32 27.72 -23.68
N ILE A 334 14.98 27.62 -23.66
CA ILE A 334 14.16 27.98 -22.50
C ILE A 334 14.44 27.03 -21.34
N ALA A 335 14.60 25.74 -21.63
CA ALA A 335 14.93 24.73 -20.62
C ALA A 335 16.32 24.98 -20.01
N ASN A 336 17.31 25.31 -20.84
CA ASN A 336 18.66 25.69 -20.41
C ASN A 336 18.64 26.97 -19.58
N ALA A 337 17.91 28.00 -20.03
CA ALA A 337 17.69 29.22 -19.27
C ALA A 337 17.00 28.94 -17.93
N ALA A 338 16.05 28.00 -17.88
CA ALA A 338 15.36 27.65 -16.64
C ALA A 338 16.27 26.96 -15.61
N GLN A 339 17.31 26.25 -16.07
CA GLN A 339 18.29 25.58 -15.21
C GLN A 339 19.40 26.52 -14.75
N HIS A 340 19.89 27.39 -15.62
CA HIS A 340 21.10 28.17 -15.37
C HIS A 340 20.83 29.66 -15.09
N ASN A 341 19.81 30.25 -15.73
CA ASN A 341 19.53 31.69 -15.73
C ASN A 341 18.03 31.99 -15.48
N PHE A 342 17.43 31.37 -14.45
CA PHE A 342 15.98 31.51 -14.20
C PHE A 342 15.53 32.96 -13.96
N ARG A 343 16.44 33.83 -13.51
CA ARG A 343 16.15 35.25 -13.32
C ARG A 343 15.80 35.96 -14.62
N ASP A 344 16.49 35.64 -15.71
CA ASP A 344 16.24 36.25 -17.02
C ASP A 344 14.85 35.88 -17.55
N LEU A 345 14.39 34.65 -17.26
CA LEU A 345 13.02 34.22 -17.59
C LEU A 345 11.98 34.99 -16.79
N ILE A 346 12.24 35.26 -15.50
CA ILE A 346 11.34 36.10 -14.68
C ILE A 346 11.26 37.50 -15.28
N ASP A 347 12.41 38.11 -15.58
CA ASP A 347 12.49 39.49 -16.08
C ASP A 347 11.82 39.60 -17.47
N ALA A 348 11.97 38.61 -18.34
CA ALA A 348 11.28 38.55 -19.64
C ALA A 348 9.75 38.47 -19.49
N VAL A 349 9.25 37.63 -18.57
CA VAL A 349 7.80 37.53 -18.28
C VAL A 349 7.26 38.82 -17.68
N GLU A 350 8.01 39.46 -16.78
CA GLU A 350 7.62 40.74 -16.18
C GLU A 350 7.59 41.86 -17.21
N HIS A 351 8.59 41.94 -18.09
CA HIS A 351 8.61 42.90 -19.19
C HIS A 351 7.41 42.72 -20.10
N ARG A 352 7.12 41.47 -20.51
CA ARG A 352 5.97 41.18 -21.37
C ARG A 352 4.64 41.53 -20.69
N LYS A 353 4.52 41.25 -19.40
CA LYS A 353 3.35 41.64 -18.62
C LYS A 353 3.18 43.16 -18.57
N TYR A 354 4.28 43.89 -18.36
CA TYR A 354 4.28 45.35 -18.32
C TYR A 354 3.83 45.96 -19.65
N GLU A 355 4.34 45.46 -20.80
CA GLU A 355 3.93 45.89 -22.14
C GLU A 355 2.43 45.71 -22.40
N LEU A 356 1.87 44.60 -21.94
CA LEU A 356 0.45 44.28 -22.11
C LEU A 356 -0.46 45.14 -21.22
N GLU A 357 0.01 45.51 -20.03
CA GLU A 357 -0.71 46.40 -19.11
C GLU A 357 -0.57 47.89 -19.49
N HIS A 358 0.51 48.27 -20.18
CA HIS A 358 0.81 49.64 -20.62
C HIS A 358 1.02 49.68 -22.14
N PRO A 359 -0.03 49.46 -22.95
CA PRO A 359 0.09 49.55 -24.39
C PRO A 359 0.59 50.94 -24.77
N GLN A 360 1.77 51.02 -25.38
CA GLN A 360 2.29 52.29 -25.87
C GLN A 360 1.27 52.88 -26.87
N PRO A 361 0.95 54.19 -26.78
CA PRO A 361 0.12 54.83 -27.79
C PRO A 361 0.81 54.64 -29.15
N ALA A 362 0.05 54.11 -30.12
CA ALA A 362 0.55 53.87 -31.47
C ALA A 362 1.28 55.12 -31.97
N GLN A 363 2.58 55.00 -32.21
CA GLN A 363 3.33 56.10 -32.80
C GLN A 363 2.69 56.41 -34.18
N PRO A 364 2.43 57.69 -34.51
CA PRO A 364 1.92 58.04 -35.82
C PRO A 364 2.87 57.48 -36.87
N GLN A 365 2.37 56.63 -37.76
CA GLN A 365 3.15 56.19 -38.91
C GLN A 365 3.52 57.44 -39.71
N GLU A 366 4.81 57.80 -39.74
CA GLU A 366 5.31 58.78 -40.69
C GLU A 366 5.07 58.23 -42.10
N GLN A 367 4.03 58.74 -42.75
CA GLN A 367 3.83 58.54 -44.18
C GLN A 367 5.02 59.18 -44.90
N TYR A 368 5.98 58.35 -45.30
CA TYR A 368 6.99 58.73 -46.28
C TYR A 368 6.29 59.00 -47.61
N VAL A 369 5.92 60.26 -47.85
CA VAL A 369 5.48 60.74 -49.16
C VAL A 369 6.71 60.85 -50.05
N PHE A 370 6.90 59.88 -50.93
CA PHE A 370 7.92 59.91 -51.96
C PHE A 370 7.51 60.91 -53.04
N ASN A 371 7.91 62.18 -52.89
CA ASN A 371 7.72 63.21 -53.92
C ASN A 371 8.72 62.97 -55.06
N GLN A 372 8.30 62.30 -56.13
CA GLN A 372 8.98 62.38 -57.43
C GLN A 372 8.50 63.63 -58.17
N THR A 373 9.32 64.68 -58.14
CA THR A 373 9.26 65.75 -59.15
C THR A 373 10.62 66.42 -59.22
N THR A 374 11.46 65.96 -60.14
CA THR A 374 12.53 66.77 -60.73
C THR A 374 12.74 66.30 -62.15
N ASP A 375 12.06 66.99 -63.07
CA ASP A 375 12.53 67.17 -64.45
C ASP A 375 13.87 67.91 -64.38
N GLY A 376 14.95 67.25 -64.78
CA GLY A 376 16.28 67.82 -64.95
C GLY A 376 17.08 66.97 -65.92
N PRO A 377 17.80 67.56 -66.89
CA PRO A 377 18.47 66.81 -67.94
C PRO A 377 19.67 66.02 -67.40
N LEU A 378 19.80 64.79 -67.88
CA LEU A 378 20.90 63.84 -67.59
C LEU A 378 22.28 64.45 -67.89
N PRO A 379 23.27 64.33 -66.98
CA PRO A 379 24.66 64.64 -67.31
C PRO A 379 25.26 63.56 -68.21
N ASP A 380 25.69 63.98 -69.40
CA ASP A 380 26.57 63.22 -70.28
C ASP A 380 27.96 63.06 -69.62
N LYS A 381 28.44 61.80 -69.59
CA LYS A 381 29.73 61.31 -69.08
C LYS A 381 29.73 60.83 -67.62
N ILE A 382 29.51 59.52 -67.49
CA ILE A 382 30.01 58.73 -66.37
C ILE A 382 31.36 58.17 -66.81
N GLU A 383 32.45 58.68 -66.26
CA GLU A 383 33.77 58.07 -66.38
C GLU A 383 33.87 56.89 -65.41
N PHE A 384 33.90 55.67 -65.95
CA PHE A 384 34.19 54.46 -65.19
C PHE A 384 35.62 54.01 -65.47
N THR A 385 36.45 54.05 -64.42
CA THR A 385 37.82 53.53 -64.40
C THR A 385 37.79 52.00 -64.20
N PRO A 386 38.37 51.19 -65.11
CA PRO A 386 38.33 49.74 -64.99
C PRO A 386 39.55 49.22 -64.21
N GLY A 387 39.32 48.47 -63.12
CA GLY A 387 40.32 47.56 -62.57
C GLY A 387 40.38 47.49 -61.04
N SER A 388 39.61 46.59 -60.45
CA SER A 388 40.11 45.65 -59.44
C SER A 388 39.04 44.58 -59.20
N TYR A 389 39.31 43.37 -59.69
CA TYR A 389 38.50 42.18 -59.42
C TYR A 389 38.91 41.62 -58.05
N GLY A 390 37.95 41.59 -57.12
CA GLY A 390 37.98 40.75 -55.93
C GLY A 390 36.76 39.83 -55.99
N LEU A 391 36.98 38.53 -56.02
CA LEU A 391 35.99 37.48 -56.23
C LEU A 391 34.93 37.41 -55.12
N GLN A 392 33.70 37.13 -55.57
CA GLN A 392 32.48 36.84 -54.82
C GLN A 392 32.61 35.64 -53.88
N ASP A 393 31.96 35.72 -52.72
CA ASP A 393 30.86 34.80 -52.44
C ASP A 393 29.80 35.47 -51.55
N SER A 394 28.56 35.34 -51.99
CA SER A 394 27.38 36.08 -51.54
C SER A 394 26.61 35.33 -50.46
N THR A 395 26.08 36.05 -49.48
CA THR A 395 24.95 35.58 -48.66
C THR A 395 23.96 36.73 -48.48
N PRO A 396 22.68 36.58 -48.91
CA PRO A 396 21.68 37.63 -48.78
C PRO A 396 21.02 37.64 -47.40
N ALA A 397 20.61 38.84 -46.99
CA ALA A 397 19.84 39.10 -45.78
C ALA A 397 18.41 38.56 -45.91
N GLU A 398 18.00 37.69 -44.98
CA GLU A 398 16.61 37.27 -44.84
C GLU A 398 15.84 38.22 -43.91
N GLN A 399 14.73 38.72 -44.46
CA GLN A 399 13.63 39.38 -43.76
C GLN A 399 13.01 38.42 -42.74
N GLN A 400 12.86 38.89 -41.50
CA GLN A 400 12.08 38.21 -40.48
C GLN A 400 10.59 38.19 -40.86
N GLN A 401 10.05 36.99 -41.09
CA GLN A 401 8.62 36.72 -41.07
C GLN A 401 8.17 36.33 -39.65
N PRO A 402 6.91 36.62 -39.26
CA PRO A 402 6.39 36.29 -37.93
C PRO A 402 6.20 34.77 -37.76
N LEU A 403 6.65 34.26 -36.61
CA LEU A 403 6.55 32.86 -36.18
C LEU A 403 5.08 32.39 -36.15
N GLY A 404 4.69 31.66 -37.20
CA GLY A 404 3.50 30.83 -37.25
C GLY A 404 3.73 29.49 -36.55
N TYR A 405 2.69 29.02 -35.87
CA TYR A 405 2.60 27.66 -35.32
C TYR A 405 2.66 26.63 -36.44
N GLU A 406 3.74 25.86 -36.53
CA GLU A 406 3.77 24.60 -37.25
C GLU A 406 3.96 23.43 -36.28
N GLY A 407 2.89 22.64 -36.13
CA GLY A 407 2.96 21.34 -35.50
C GLY A 407 3.71 20.38 -36.40
N ALA A 408 4.95 20.05 -36.03
CA ALA A 408 5.71 18.98 -36.65
C ALA A 408 5.99 17.90 -35.59
N SER A 409 5.24 16.81 -35.71
CA SER A 409 5.59 15.50 -35.16
C SER A 409 6.90 15.03 -35.77
N ALA A 410 8.00 15.22 -35.03
CA ALA A 410 9.28 14.58 -35.31
C ALA A 410 9.56 13.54 -34.23
N THR A 411 9.43 12.28 -34.62
CA THR A 411 9.90 11.13 -33.85
C THR A 411 11.42 11.09 -33.99
N GLN A 412 12.15 11.55 -32.98
CA GLN A 412 13.56 11.22 -32.79
C GLN A 412 13.70 10.49 -31.46
N GLU A 413 14.22 9.27 -31.53
CA GLU A 413 14.66 8.49 -30.38
C GLU A 413 15.89 9.16 -29.76
N PRO A 414 15.96 9.39 -28.43
CA PRO A 414 17.21 9.68 -27.79
C PRO A 414 17.95 8.37 -27.53
N THR A 415 19.09 8.24 -28.18
CA THR A 415 20.18 7.33 -27.81
C THR A 415 20.55 7.51 -26.33
N GLY A 416 20.82 6.38 -25.68
CA GLY A 416 20.99 6.28 -24.24
C GLY A 416 22.18 7.07 -23.71
N TYR A 417 21.99 7.60 -22.49
CA TYR A 417 23.07 7.96 -21.60
C TYR A 417 22.94 7.17 -20.30
N ASP A 418 23.93 6.32 -20.07
CA ASP A 418 24.25 5.74 -18.77
C ASP A 418 24.70 6.85 -17.83
N ALA A 419 24.13 6.87 -16.62
CA ALA A 419 24.64 7.64 -15.50
C ALA A 419 24.72 6.72 -14.27
N ASN A 420 25.77 5.89 -14.24
CA ASN A 420 26.38 5.48 -12.99
C ASN A 420 27.40 6.56 -12.60
N THR A 421 27.27 7.09 -11.38
CA THR A 421 28.33 7.39 -10.38
C THR A 421 28.00 8.67 -9.58
N ALA A 422 27.56 8.48 -8.33
CA ALA A 422 27.82 9.31 -7.13
C ALA A 422 26.99 8.67 -6.00
N ALA A 423 27.51 7.88 -5.06
CA ALA A 423 28.57 8.15 -4.09
C ALA A 423 28.43 9.53 -3.43
N GLN A 424 27.68 9.61 -2.32
CA GLN A 424 28.25 9.96 -1.01
C GLN A 424 27.19 10.02 0.12
N ASN A 425 27.58 9.38 1.23
CA ASN A 425 27.41 9.74 2.64
C ASN A 425 26.06 10.24 3.16
N TYR A 426 25.48 9.44 4.07
CA TYR A 426 25.02 9.99 5.34
C TYR A 426 25.59 9.17 6.50
N ASP A 427 26.25 9.91 7.38
CA ASP A 427 26.95 9.48 8.57
C ASP A 427 26.04 8.79 9.60
N TYR A 428 26.64 7.74 10.17
CA TYR A 428 26.36 7.23 11.49
C TYR A 428 26.81 8.28 12.53
N SER A 429 25.90 8.75 13.38
CA SER A 429 26.29 9.35 14.66
C SER A 429 25.50 8.68 15.77
N GLY A 430 26.24 7.90 16.56
CA GLY A 430 25.77 7.35 17.82
C GLY A 430 25.76 8.42 18.90
N ALA A 431 24.90 8.22 19.89
CA ALA A 431 25.09 8.77 21.23
C ALA A 431 24.68 7.67 22.22
N SER A 432 25.70 6.98 22.71
CA SER A 432 25.70 6.16 23.90
C SER A 432 25.82 7.07 25.13
N THR A 433 25.04 6.79 26.16
CA THR A 433 25.44 7.05 27.56
C THR A 433 24.94 5.92 28.44
N GLN A 434 25.91 5.21 29.02
CA GLN A 434 25.83 4.38 30.23
C GLN A 434 25.32 5.24 31.41
N THR A 435 24.73 4.73 32.50
CA THR A 435 25.33 3.88 33.55
C THR A 435 24.27 3.34 34.55
N PRO A 436 24.64 2.44 35.50
CA PRO A 436 23.80 1.37 36.05
C PRO A 436 23.44 1.52 37.54
N LEU A 437 22.48 0.70 37.99
CA LEU A 437 22.25 0.23 39.37
C LEU A 437 21.59 -1.17 39.22
N GLY A 438 22.02 -2.30 39.78
CA GLY A 438 22.74 -2.57 41.02
C GLY A 438 21.77 -3.19 42.05
N TYR A 439 22.11 -4.37 42.60
CA TYR A 439 21.42 -5.19 43.63
C TYR A 439 20.37 -6.23 43.14
N ASP A 440 20.31 -7.48 43.61
CA ASP A 440 21.21 -8.27 44.45
C ASP A 440 20.89 -9.76 44.28
N ASN A 441 21.88 -10.61 44.53
CA ASN A 441 21.75 -12.07 44.65
C ASN A 441 21.23 -12.42 46.05
N SER A 442 20.31 -13.38 46.15
CA SER A 442 20.16 -14.18 47.36
C SER A 442 19.74 -15.61 47.03
N ALA A 443 20.64 -16.51 47.43
CA ALA A 443 20.57 -17.95 47.36
C ALA A 443 19.59 -18.54 48.38
N ALA A 444 19.02 -19.69 48.02
CA ALA A 444 18.53 -20.80 48.86
C ALA A 444 17.62 -21.65 47.95
N GLN A 445 17.56 -22.98 47.95
CA GLN A 445 18.20 -24.08 48.66
C GLN A 445 17.88 -25.32 47.80
N GLN A 446 18.84 -26.23 47.64
CA GLN A 446 18.52 -27.58 47.13
C GLN A 446 17.66 -28.34 48.16
N PRO A 447 16.85 -29.29 47.70
CA PRO A 447 16.87 -30.57 48.38
C PRO A 447 17.02 -31.76 47.42
N VAL A 448 17.99 -32.59 47.78
CA VAL A 448 17.91 -34.05 47.98
C VAL A 448 17.33 -34.88 46.84
N GLY A 449 18.21 -35.64 46.21
CA GLY A 449 17.87 -36.66 45.23
C GLY A 449 17.09 -37.84 45.82
N TYR A 450 16.25 -38.41 44.99
CA TYR A 450 15.78 -39.78 45.14
C TYR A 450 16.31 -40.60 43.97
N ASP A 451 17.06 -41.62 44.36
CA ASP A 451 17.52 -42.73 43.56
C ASP A 451 16.34 -43.69 43.35
N THR A 452 15.92 -43.92 42.11
CA THR A 452 15.10 -45.09 41.76
C THR A 452 15.61 -45.68 40.47
N ASN A 453 16.61 -46.54 40.63
CA ASN A 453 16.87 -47.68 39.76
C ASN A 453 15.56 -48.42 39.48
N THR A 454 15.06 -48.35 38.24
CA THR A 454 14.18 -49.37 37.70
C THR A 454 14.59 -49.64 36.27
N ALA A 455 15.11 -50.84 36.06
CA ALA A 455 15.49 -51.38 34.77
C ALA A 455 14.27 -51.41 33.83
N LEU A 456 14.39 -50.76 32.68
CA LEU A 456 13.50 -50.96 31.54
C LEU A 456 14.31 -51.55 30.40
N GLY A 457 13.80 -52.66 29.88
CA GLY A 457 14.49 -53.60 29.01
C GLY A 457 14.81 -53.05 27.63
N ASN A 458 15.84 -53.65 27.05
CA ASN A 458 16.22 -53.51 25.65
C ASN A 458 15.03 -53.78 24.73
N TYR A 459 14.60 -52.76 23.98
CA TYR A 459 13.81 -52.95 22.78
C TYR A 459 14.73 -53.13 21.58
N ASP A 460 14.56 -54.28 20.94
CA ASP A 460 15.27 -54.74 19.76
C ASP A 460 14.81 -53.94 18.53
N ALA A 461 15.76 -53.22 17.90
CA ALA A 461 15.53 -52.34 16.76
C ALA A 461 15.76 -53.06 15.42
N SER A 462 15.24 -54.29 15.27
CA SER A 462 15.37 -55.08 14.05
C SER A 462 14.02 -55.41 13.41
N SER A 463 13.27 -54.40 12.96
CA SER A 463 12.28 -54.58 11.88
C SER A 463 11.93 -53.25 11.20
N LEU A 464 12.91 -52.65 10.51
CA LEU A 464 12.65 -51.64 9.47
C LEU A 464 13.14 -52.21 8.15
N GLY A 465 12.29 -53.06 7.56
CA GLY A 465 12.37 -53.43 6.16
C GLY A 465 11.56 -52.43 5.33
N ASP A 466 12.24 -51.82 4.37
CA ASP A 466 11.69 -51.15 3.19
C ASP A 466 10.35 -51.73 2.72
N VAL A 467 9.37 -50.88 2.41
CA VAL A 467 8.77 -50.80 1.06
C VAL A 467 8.21 -49.39 0.84
N SER A 468 8.71 -48.79 -0.24
CA SER A 468 8.30 -47.61 -0.98
C SER A 468 6.80 -47.55 -1.36
N ASP A 469 6.19 -46.36 -1.29
CA ASP A 469 5.49 -45.79 -2.45
C ASP A 469 5.09 -44.32 -2.21
N TYR A 470 5.82 -43.43 -2.88
CA TYR A 470 5.41 -42.07 -3.19
C TYR A 470 4.67 -42.11 -4.54
N SER A 471 3.36 -41.86 -4.56
CA SER A 471 2.67 -41.13 -5.64
C SER A 471 1.15 -41.14 -5.45
N ASN A 472 0.60 -40.01 -4.99
CA ASN A 472 -0.68 -39.50 -5.50
C ASN A 472 -0.92 -38.08 -4.98
N ILE A 473 -0.25 -37.11 -5.61
CA ILE A 473 -0.70 -35.72 -5.66
C ILE A 473 -1.48 -35.64 -6.97
N ASP A 474 -2.80 -35.79 -6.90
CA ASP A 474 -3.76 -35.26 -7.87
C ASP A 474 -5.16 -35.64 -7.39
N ASN A 475 -5.84 -34.71 -6.70
CA ASN A 475 -7.30 -34.56 -6.67
C ASN A 475 -7.71 -33.45 -5.68
N TYR A 476 -7.41 -32.19 -6.02
CA TYR A 476 -8.10 -31.03 -5.43
C TYR A 476 -8.11 -29.85 -6.41
N ILE A 477 -8.68 -30.06 -7.60
CA ILE A 477 -9.24 -28.97 -8.42
C ILE A 477 -10.54 -29.50 -9.02
N ASN A 478 -11.67 -29.20 -8.36
CA ASN A 478 -12.97 -28.87 -8.94
C ASN A 478 -14.03 -28.87 -7.83
N GLY A 479 -14.56 -27.68 -7.53
CA GLY A 479 -15.65 -27.49 -6.56
C GLY A 479 -15.76 -26.02 -6.13
N LEU A 480 -15.97 -25.13 -7.12
CA LEU A 480 -16.62 -23.83 -6.93
C LEU A 480 -18.09 -23.98 -7.29
#